data_AF-A0A954P4T2-F1
#
_entry.id   AF-A0A954P4T2-F1
#
_cell.length_a   1.000
_cell.length_b   1.000
_cell.length_c   1.000
_cell.angle_alpha   90.00
_cell.angle_beta   90.00
_cell.angle_gamma   90.00
#
_symmetry.space_group_name_H-M   'P 1'
#
loop_
_entity.id
_entity.type
_entity.pdbx_description
1 polymer ?
#
loop_
_entity_poly.entity_id
_entity_poly.type
_entity_poly.pdbx_seq_one_letter_code
_entity_poly.pdbx_strand_id
1 'polypeptide(L)'
;MLSLPRRHPPGTTGQKLPPIHHRDEIWNRKETAMGNVREYGATGDGTTDDTQALQHALNDGDGTLTFPRGTYRITSPLVVDLPRS
;
A
#
# COMPACT_ATOMS: atom_id res chain seq x y z
N MET A 1 -32.16 30.20 18.69
CA MET A 1 -31.11 29.40 18.00
C MET A 1 -31.59 27.96 18.00
N LEU A 2 -32.00 27.41 16.85
CA LEU A 2 -32.55 26.06 16.77
C LEU A 2 -32.13 25.39 15.44
N SER A 3 -31.57 24.20 15.56
CA SER A 3 -30.88 23.41 14.53
C SER A 3 -31.85 22.86 13.47
N LEU A 4 -31.46 22.90 12.19
CA LEU A 4 -32.24 22.34 11.08
C LEU A 4 -32.15 20.80 11.05
N PRO A 5 -33.25 20.07 10.83
CA PRO A 5 -33.21 18.61 10.70
C PRO A 5 -32.67 18.20 9.32
N ARG A 6 -31.70 17.26 9.30
CA ARG A 6 -31.26 16.58 8.06
C ARG A 6 -32.44 15.75 7.53
N ARG A 7 -33.07 16.18 6.44
CA ARG A 7 -34.05 15.37 5.71
C ARG A 7 -33.33 14.41 4.77
N HIS A 8 -33.68 13.13 4.81
CA HIS A 8 -33.34 12.17 3.76
C HIS A 8 -34.07 12.53 2.44
N PRO A 9 -33.49 12.23 1.27
CA PRO A 9 -34.03 12.63 -0.03
C PRO A 9 -35.14 11.68 -0.53
N PRO A 10 -36.09 12.17 -1.34
CA PRO A 10 -37.08 11.32 -2.00
C PRO A 10 -36.57 10.73 -3.34
N GLY A 11 -36.77 9.42 -3.49
CA GLY A 11 -37.29 8.76 -4.70
C GLY A 11 -36.55 8.90 -6.03
N THR A 12 -35.71 7.90 -6.33
CA THR A 12 -35.12 7.61 -7.65
C THR A 12 -36.18 7.16 -8.66
N THR A 13 -36.25 7.80 -9.84
CA THR A 13 -36.93 7.27 -11.04
C THR A 13 -35.89 6.96 -12.12
N GLY A 14 -35.75 5.68 -12.45
CA GLY A 14 -35.75 5.22 -13.85
C GLY A 14 -34.48 5.30 -14.71
N GLN A 15 -33.34 5.74 -14.22
CA GLN A 15 -32.07 5.57 -14.95
C GLN A 15 -31.28 4.41 -14.33
N LYS A 16 -30.94 3.39 -15.13
CA LYS A 16 -30.03 2.32 -14.72
C LYS A 16 -28.63 2.91 -14.59
N LEU A 17 -28.38 3.56 -13.46
CA LEU A 17 -27.07 4.03 -13.05
C LEU A 17 -26.12 2.82 -13.00
N PRO A 18 -24.82 2.99 -13.33
CA PRO A 18 -23.83 1.97 -12.99
C PRO A 18 -23.97 1.64 -11.50
N PRO A 19 -23.76 0.39 -11.07
CA PRO A 19 -24.00 0.01 -9.68
C PRO A 19 -23.13 0.91 -8.80
N ILE A 20 -23.82 1.81 -8.10
CA ILE A 20 -23.25 2.69 -7.09
C ILE A 20 -22.93 1.81 -5.89
N HIS A 21 -21.79 1.13 -5.95
CA HIS A 21 -21.28 0.46 -4.77
C HIS A 21 -20.85 1.53 -3.77
N HIS A 22 -21.59 1.47 -2.68
CA HIS A 22 -21.67 2.36 -1.55
C HIS A 22 -20.29 2.80 -1.05
N ARG A 23 -20.21 4.07 -0.63
CA ARG A 23 -19.03 4.83 -0.19
C ARG A 23 -18.41 4.33 1.13
N ASP A 24 -18.57 3.06 1.45
CA ASP A 24 -18.01 2.38 2.62
C ASP A 24 -16.89 1.38 2.24
N GLU A 25 -16.63 1.17 0.95
CA GLU A 25 -15.51 0.32 0.46
C GLU A 25 -14.19 1.08 0.24
N ILE A 26 -14.06 2.31 0.74
CA ILE A 26 -12.79 3.07 0.65
C ILE A 26 -11.76 2.62 1.71
N TRP A 27 -12.15 1.76 2.66
CA TRP A 27 -11.26 1.22 3.70
C TRP A 27 -10.65 -0.15 3.40
N ASN A 28 -10.77 -0.68 2.17
CA ASN A 28 -10.09 -1.92 1.77
C ASN A 28 -9.18 -1.74 0.57
N ARG A 29 -8.60 -0.53 0.37
CA ARG A 29 -7.25 -0.51 -0.20
C ARG A 29 -6.43 -1.29 0.82
N LYS A 30 -6.26 -2.60 0.60
CA LYS A 30 -5.13 -3.31 1.16
C LYS A 30 -3.97 -2.36 0.90
N GLU A 31 -3.37 -1.88 1.97
CA GLU A 31 -2.13 -1.14 1.93
C GLU A 31 -1.04 -2.15 1.50
N THR A 32 -1.24 -2.82 0.36
CA THR A 32 -0.20 -3.37 -0.49
C THR A 32 0.54 -2.15 -1.01
N ALA A 33 1.25 -1.50 -0.11
CA ALA A 33 2.28 -0.56 -0.45
C ALA A 33 3.19 -1.35 -1.38
N MET A 34 3.26 -0.95 -2.65
CA MET A 34 4.03 -1.58 -3.73
C MET A 34 5.56 -1.53 -3.48
N GLY A 35 5.98 -1.47 -2.22
CA GLY A 35 7.35 -1.48 -1.74
C GLY A 35 7.48 -2.16 -0.37
N ASN A 36 6.50 -2.97 0.08
CA ASN A 36 6.68 -3.76 1.30
C ASN A 36 7.68 -4.88 1.02
N VAL A 37 8.84 -4.81 1.68
CA VAL A 37 9.95 -5.76 1.46
C VAL A 37 9.60 -7.22 1.73
N ARG A 38 8.56 -7.49 2.54
CA ARG A 38 8.08 -8.85 2.79
C ARG A 38 7.40 -9.48 1.58
N GLU A 39 6.83 -8.68 0.69
CA GLU A 39 6.26 -9.17 -0.57
C GLU A 39 7.35 -9.72 -1.51
N TYR A 40 8.59 -9.26 -1.31
CA TYR A 40 9.79 -9.71 -2.02
C TYR A 40 10.56 -10.83 -1.29
N GLY A 41 10.04 -11.31 -0.16
CA GLY A 41 10.61 -12.45 0.59
C GLY A 41 11.51 -12.08 1.77
N ALA A 42 11.61 -10.80 2.16
CA ALA A 42 12.38 -10.42 3.35
C ALA A 42 11.68 -10.93 4.62
N THR A 43 12.41 -11.60 5.52
CA THR A 43 11.85 -12.17 6.76
C THR A 43 11.92 -11.17 7.90
N GLY A 44 13.04 -10.46 8.05
CA GLY A 44 13.28 -9.55 9.16
C GLY A 44 13.45 -10.27 10.51
N ASP A 45 13.96 -11.50 10.52
CA ASP A 45 14.19 -12.33 11.71
C ASP A 45 15.59 -12.15 12.35
N GLY A 46 16.50 -11.44 11.67
CA GLY A 46 17.87 -11.18 12.10
C GLY A 46 18.87 -12.31 11.83
N THR A 47 18.43 -13.44 11.28
CA THR A 47 19.27 -14.62 11.00
C THR A 47 19.34 -14.93 9.51
N THR A 48 18.19 -14.94 8.84
CA THR A 48 18.05 -15.14 7.39
C THR A 48 18.68 -13.97 6.65
N ASP A 49 19.42 -14.27 5.59
CA ASP A 49 20.01 -13.24 4.74
C ASP A 49 18.95 -12.64 3.81
N ASP A 50 18.54 -11.40 4.08
CA ASP A 50 17.49 -10.70 3.35
C ASP A 50 18.01 -9.95 2.12
N THR A 51 19.32 -10.02 1.83
CA THR A 51 19.97 -9.16 0.81
C THR A 51 19.29 -9.26 -0.56
N GLN A 52 18.97 -10.48 -1.03
CA GLN A 52 18.35 -10.66 -2.35
C GLN A 52 16.92 -10.12 -2.42
N ALA A 53 16.12 -10.33 -1.37
CA ALA A 53 14.75 -9.83 -1.29
C ALA A 53 14.74 -8.29 -1.32
N LEU A 54 15.65 -7.67 -0.58
CA LEU A 54 15.77 -6.22 -0.54
C LEU A 54 16.29 -5.64 -1.87
N GLN A 55 17.25 -6.30 -2.53
CA GLN A 55 17.70 -5.86 -3.85
C GLN A 55 16.57 -5.96 -4.88
N HIS A 56 15.75 -7.01 -4.83
CA HIS A 56 14.60 -7.15 -5.72
C HIS A 56 13.58 -6.02 -5.48
N ALA A 57 13.28 -5.71 -4.22
CA ALA A 57 12.38 -4.61 -3.88
C ALA A 57 12.92 -3.26 -4.37
N LEU A 58 14.23 -3.01 -4.27
CA LEU A 58 14.86 -1.78 -4.79
C LEU A 58 14.76 -1.67 -6.32
N ASN A 59 14.89 -2.78 -7.03
CA ASN A 59 14.84 -2.80 -8.50
C ASN A 59 13.43 -2.56 -9.03
N ASP A 60 12.41 -3.09 -8.34
CA ASP A 60 11.01 -2.99 -8.75
C ASP A 60 10.31 -1.73 -8.21
N GLY A 61 10.83 -1.14 -7.14
CA GLY A 61 10.21 -0.03 -6.44
C GLY A 61 10.26 1.29 -7.21
N ASP A 62 9.27 2.15 -6.97
CA ASP A 62 9.16 3.51 -7.52
C ASP A 62 9.94 4.56 -6.69
N GLY A 63 10.86 4.10 -5.84
CA GLY A 63 11.66 4.94 -4.93
C GLY A 63 11.23 4.90 -3.46
N THR A 64 10.15 4.18 -3.10
CA THR A 64 9.73 4.00 -1.71
C THR A 64 9.77 2.54 -1.27
N LEU A 65 10.53 2.23 -0.22
CA LEU A 65 10.50 0.92 0.44
C LEU A 65 9.92 1.02 1.86
N THR A 66 8.99 0.13 2.16
CA THR A 66 8.36 -0.01 3.47
C THR A 66 8.93 -1.22 4.19
N PHE A 67 9.48 -0.98 5.38
CA PHE A 67 10.02 -2.01 6.27
C PHE A 67 9.10 -2.19 7.48
N PRO A 68 8.36 -3.31 7.57
CA PRO A 68 7.74 -3.70 8.82
C PRO A 68 8.80 -3.87 9.92
N ARG A 69 8.42 -3.69 11.18
CA ARG A 69 9.31 -3.94 12.33
C ARG A 69 9.95 -5.33 12.21
N GLY A 70 11.28 -5.37 12.31
CA GLY A 70 12.10 -6.56 12.21
C GLY A 70 13.58 -6.21 12.24
N THR A 71 14.43 -7.23 12.19
CA THR A 71 15.88 -7.10 12.04
C THR A 71 16.26 -7.73 10.71
N TYR A 72 16.76 -6.92 9.78
CA TYR A 72 17.07 -7.38 8.43
C TYR A 72 18.58 -7.57 8.31
N ARG A 73 19.00 -8.78 8.00
CA ARG A 73 20.42 -9.09 7.84
C ARG A 73 20.82 -8.87 6.39
N ILE A 74 21.79 -7.99 6.19
CA ILE A 74 22.34 -7.65 4.89
C ILE A 74 23.81 -8.06 4.90
N THR A 75 24.20 -8.96 4.01
CA THR A 75 25.56 -9.54 3.98
C THR A 75 26.40 -9.04 2.80
N SER A 76 25.77 -8.35 1.84
CA SER A 76 26.42 -7.70 0.70
C SER A 76 25.80 -6.34 0.40
N PRO A 77 26.51 -5.43 -0.31
CA PRO A 77 25.97 -4.11 -0.63
C PRO A 77 24.65 -4.18 -1.42
N LEU A 78 23.75 -3.25 -1.13
CA LEU A 78 22.56 -2.98 -1.93
C LEU A 78 22.86 -1.86 -2.93
N VAL A 79 22.50 -2.07 -4.19
CA VAL A 79 22.67 -1.09 -5.26
C VAL A 79 21.37 -0.32 -5.41
N VAL A 80 21.47 1.02 -5.41
CA VAL A 80 20.35 1.94 -5.66
C VAL A 80 20.69 2.76 -6.89
N ASP A 81 20.16 2.37 -8.04
CA ASP A 81 20.37 3.07 -9.30
C ASP A 81 19.36 4.21 -9.47
N LEU A 82 19.75 5.39 -9.03
CA LEU A 82 18.96 6.60 -9.24
C LEU A 82 19.28 7.19 -10.62
N PRO A 83 18.27 7.57 -11.43
CA PRO A 83 18.52 8.27 -12.67
C PRO A 83 19.27 9.59 -12.38
N ARG A 84 20.30 9.89 -13.17
CA ARG A 84 20.95 11.21 -13.11
C ARG A 84 20.00 12.25 -13.70
N SER A 85 19.61 13.22 -12.90
CA SER A 85 18.88 14.43 -13.29
C SER A 85 19.79 15.44 -13.99
#